data_AF-A0A937C638-F1
#
_entry.id   AF-A0A937C638-F1
#
_cell.length_a   1.000
_cell.length_b   1.000
_cell.length_c   1.000
_cell.angle_alpha   90.00
_cell.angle_beta   90.00
_cell.angle_gamma   90.00
#
_symmetry.space_group_name_H-M   'P 1'
#
loop_
_entity.id
_entity.type
_entity.pdbx_description
1 polymer ?
#
loop_
_entity_poly.entity_id
_entity_poly.type
_entity_poly.pdbx_seq_one_letter_code
_entity_poly.pdbx_strand_id
1 'polypeptide(L)'
;MTVHLYFSLIPEALIASNLPPEKFGQYYSTGSGYKSKGQSLFFEVDPAFRNDYFEIETAIERCVPAADGTPKHSVYISVYRVLEHLPVSALGKLYLTTAYGHTLGLERGVLTPKRDSILHLYQDLSPTNSLVVSNLDPVTFYESVTVNPTKFIRFPALCFVELELDELATDPENGQANNLPYSFMHHLREALMVLKPRTDDKPSTKDSKMVHRVHSLEFPYRMIKKGFYVGNGASDLAFYPMLSHGELRDNHNQWWRSANI
;
A
#
# COMPACT_ATOMS: atom_id res chain seq x y z
N MET A 1 23.12 1.60 -19.57
CA MET A 1 21.73 1.93 -19.22
C MET A 1 21.61 1.93 -17.71
N THR A 2 20.74 2.76 -17.16
CA THR A 2 20.44 2.76 -15.71
C THR A 2 19.64 1.50 -15.35
N VAL A 3 19.98 0.85 -14.24
CA VAL A 3 19.17 -0.21 -13.64
C VAL A 3 18.42 0.39 -12.45
N HIS A 4 17.11 0.27 -12.46
CA HIS A 4 16.22 0.65 -11.38
C HIS A 4 15.88 -0.57 -10.53
N LEU A 5 15.69 -0.38 -9.23
CA LEU A 5 15.16 -1.39 -8.33
C LEU A 5 13.74 -0.98 -7.91
N TYR A 6 12.81 -1.93 -7.98
CA TYR A 6 11.42 -1.73 -7.61
C TYR A 6 10.98 -2.78 -6.60
N PHE A 7 10.31 -2.34 -5.53
CA PHE A 7 9.62 -3.20 -4.58
C PHE A 7 8.12 -3.15 -4.86
N SER A 8 7.60 -4.17 -5.52
CA SER A 8 6.16 -4.37 -5.77
C SER A 8 5.46 -4.88 -4.52
N LEU A 9 4.27 -4.35 -4.25
CA LEU A 9 3.34 -4.81 -3.20
C LEU A 9 2.33 -5.83 -3.73
N ILE A 10 1.97 -5.74 -5.02
CA ILE A 10 0.86 -6.51 -5.62
C ILE A 10 1.33 -7.18 -6.92
N PRO A 11 1.79 -8.44 -6.86
CA PRO A 11 2.20 -9.17 -5.65
C PRO A 11 3.54 -8.66 -5.10
N GLU A 12 3.89 -9.11 -3.90
CA GLU A 12 5.17 -8.81 -3.26
C GLU A 12 6.37 -9.29 -4.12
N ALA A 13 7.26 -8.39 -4.52
CA ALA A 13 8.48 -8.73 -5.24
C ALA A 13 9.54 -7.61 -5.21
N LEU A 14 10.82 -7.98 -5.21
CA LEU A 14 11.95 -7.10 -5.51
C LEU A 14 12.42 -7.36 -6.94
N ILE A 15 12.48 -6.32 -7.76
CA ILE A 15 12.66 -6.45 -9.21
C ILE A 15 13.70 -5.43 -9.69
N ALA A 16 14.66 -5.88 -10.50
CA ALA A 16 15.54 -5.01 -11.28
C ALA A 16 14.96 -4.76 -12.68
N SER A 17 15.06 -3.53 -13.18
CA SER A 17 14.53 -3.15 -14.50
C SER A 17 15.37 -2.07 -15.17
N ASN A 18 15.43 -2.06 -16.51
CA ASN A 18 15.93 -0.91 -17.27
C ASN A 18 14.82 0.11 -17.58
N LEU A 19 13.57 -0.14 -17.17
CA LEU A 19 12.46 0.78 -17.40
C LEU A 19 12.39 1.83 -16.28
N PRO A 20 12.19 3.12 -16.62
CA PRO A 20 11.83 4.13 -15.63
C PRO A 20 10.44 3.84 -15.05
N PRO A 21 10.08 4.43 -13.89
CA PRO A 21 8.92 4.03 -13.10
C PRO A 21 7.60 4.05 -13.89
N GLU A 22 7.37 5.05 -14.73
CA GLU A 22 6.13 5.16 -15.50
C GLU A 22 5.98 4.01 -16.49
N LYS A 23 7.07 3.67 -17.19
CA LYS A 23 7.11 2.56 -18.15
C LYS A 23 7.08 1.21 -17.44
N PHE A 24 7.74 1.10 -16.30
CA PHE A 24 7.70 -0.11 -15.48
C PHE A 24 6.27 -0.38 -15.00
N GLY A 25 5.61 0.60 -14.40
CA GLY A 25 4.21 0.48 -13.97
C GLY A 25 3.28 0.09 -15.12
N GLN A 26 3.38 0.77 -16.27
CA GLN A 26 2.62 0.42 -17.47
C GLN A 26 2.82 -1.05 -17.85
N TYR A 27 4.08 -1.48 -18.01
CA TYR A 27 4.43 -2.86 -18.34
C TYR A 27 3.91 -3.85 -17.29
N TYR A 28 4.04 -3.53 -16.00
CA TYR A 28 3.71 -4.43 -14.90
C TYR A 28 2.18 -4.62 -14.76
N SER A 29 1.41 -3.55 -14.96
CA SER A 29 -0.07 -3.59 -14.93
C SER A 29 -0.69 -4.25 -16.17
N THR A 30 -0.12 -4.05 -17.37
CA THR A 30 -0.78 -4.46 -18.62
C THR A 30 -0.07 -5.60 -19.38
N GLY A 31 1.16 -5.94 -19.00
CA GLY A 31 2.03 -6.85 -19.73
C GLY A 31 2.55 -6.26 -21.04
N SER A 32 3.50 -6.95 -21.67
CA SER A 32 4.14 -6.51 -22.94
C SER A 32 3.19 -6.42 -24.13
N GLY A 33 2.05 -7.13 -24.09
CA GLY A 33 1.02 -7.11 -25.12
C GLY A 33 -0.25 -6.33 -24.75
N TYR A 34 -0.29 -5.65 -23.60
CA TYR A 34 -1.49 -4.98 -23.07
C TYR A 34 -2.70 -5.92 -22.88
N LYS A 35 -2.43 -7.20 -22.61
CA LYS A 35 -3.45 -8.26 -22.47
C LYS A 35 -3.78 -8.59 -21.03
N SER A 36 -2.88 -8.26 -20.10
CA SER A 36 -3.15 -8.32 -18.66
C SER A 36 -3.85 -7.02 -18.24
N LYS A 37 -4.62 -7.07 -17.17
CA LYS A 37 -5.21 -5.90 -16.53
C LYS A 37 -5.16 -6.12 -15.03
N GLY A 38 -4.39 -5.29 -14.33
CA GLY A 38 -4.36 -5.28 -12.88
C GLY A 38 -3.74 -3.99 -12.37
N GLN A 39 -4.22 -3.52 -11.22
CA GLN A 39 -3.53 -2.43 -10.52
C GLN A 39 -2.13 -2.91 -10.09
N SER A 40 -1.15 -2.02 -10.09
CA SER A 40 0.15 -2.30 -9.47
C SER A 40 0.55 -1.17 -8.54
N LEU A 41 1.06 -1.54 -7.36
CA LEU A 41 1.61 -0.62 -6.39
C LEU A 41 3.05 -1.03 -6.12
N PHE A 42 3.99 -0.11 -6.28
CA PHE A 42 5.40 -0.41 -6.08
C PHE A 42 6.19 0.82 -5.62
N PHE A 43 7.21 0.60 -4.80
CA PHE A 43 8.19 1.62 -4.45
C PHE A 43 9.37 1.58 -5.42
N GLU A 44 9.91 2.75 -5.76
CA GLU A 44 11.31 2.82 -6.16
C GLU A 44 12.20 2.48 -4.96
N VAL A 45 13.27 1.75 -5.18
CA VAL A 45 14.25 1.37 -4.17
C VAL A 45 15.58 1.99 -4.54
N ASP A 46 16.31 2.51 -3.54
CA ASP A 46 17.67 3.03 -3.72
C ASP A 46 18.52 2.02 -4.52
N PRO A 47 19.03 2.39 -5.72
CA PRO A 47 19.86 1.50 -6.53
C PRO A 47 21.13 1.00 -5.82
N ALA A 48 21.59 1.70 -4.79
CA ALA A 48 22.73 1.30 -3.95
C ALA A 48 22.36 0.32 -2.82
N PHE A 49 21.06 0.07 -2.58
CA PHE A 49 20.61 -0.83 -1.52
C PHE A 49 21.16 -2.25 -1.72
N ARG A 50 21.72 -2.83 -0.65
CA ARG A 50 22.18 -4.21 -0.59
C ARG A 50 21.79 -4.85 0.72
N ASN A 51 21.51 -6.14 0.68
CA ASN A 51 21.20 -6.97 1.83
C ASN A 51 21.56 -8.43 1.53
N ASP A 52 22.15 -9.13 2.50
CA ASP A 52 22.62 -10.51 2.34
C ASP A 52 21.51 -11.51 1.98
N TYR A 53 20.24 -11.15 2.22
CA TYR A 53 19.09 -11.96 1.82
C TYR A 53 18.82 -11.95 0.31
N PHE A 54 19.34 -10.96 -0.43
CA PHE A 54 19.01 -10.75 -1.84
C PHE A 54 20.25 -10.83 -2.76
N GLU A 55 20.11 -11.59 -3.85
CA GLU A 55 21.10 -11.69 -4.94
C GLU A 55 21.01 -10.49 -5.91
N ILE A 56 21.13 -9.27 -5.38
CA ILE A 56 20.90 -8.02 -6.13
C ILE A 56 21.93 -7.84 -7.25
N GLU A 57 23.22 -8.06 -6.97
CA GLU A 57 24.28 -7.89 -7.98
C GLU A 57 24.08 -8.82 -9.16
N THR A 58 23.81 -10.10 -8.90
CA THR A 58 23.49 -11.09 -9.93
C THR A 58 22.29 -10.65 -10.79
N ALA A 59 21.27 -10.05 -10.19
CA ALA A 59 20.11 -9.56 -10.94
C ALA A 59 20.44 -8.31 -11.78
N ILE A 60 21.26 -7.39 -11.26
CA ILE A 60 21.74 -6.20 -11.98
C ILE A 60 22.56 -6.63 -13.20
N GLU A 61 23.49 -7.57 -13.06
CA GLU A 61 24.30 -8.12 -14.15
C GLU A 61 23.44 -8.79 -15.23
N ARG A 62 22.32 -9.42 -14.84
CA ARG A 62 21.35 -10.02 -15.76
C ARG A 62 20.38 -9.00 -16.35
N CYS A 63 20.30 -7.79 -15.81
CA CYS A 63 19.40 -6.73 -16.25
C CYS A 63 20.00 -5.94 -17.42
N VAL A 64 20.30 -6.68 -18.49
CA VAL A 64 20.90 -6.14 -19.72
C VAL A 64 19.88 -6.12 -20.86
N PRO A 65 19.90 -5.08 -21.71
CA PRO A 65 19.07 -5.02 -22.91
C PRO A 65 19.25 -6.24 -23.81
N ALA A 66 18.22 -6.53 -24.61
CA ALA A 66 18.33 -7.52 -25.68
C ALA A 66 19.30 -7.05 -26.78
N ALA A 67 19.67 -7.96 -27.68
CA ALA A 67 20.63 -7.69 -28.75
C ALA A 67 20.16 -6.57 -29.72
N ASP A 68 18.86 -6.36 -29.83
CA ASP A 68 18.23 -5.28 -30.62
C ASP A 68 18.19 -3.93 -29.88
N GLY A 69 18.71 -3.85 -28.65
CA GLY A 69 18.70 -2.67 -27.80
C GLY A 69 17.42 -2.50 -26.96
N THR A 70 16.45 -3.40 -27.08
CA THR A 70 15.22 -3.36 -26.27
C THR A 70 15.59 -3.48 -24.78
N PRO A 71 15.15 -2.54 -23.92
CA PRO A 71 15.49 -2.56 -22.49
C PRO A 71 14.98 -3.83 -21.81
N LYS A 72 15.70 -4.33 -20.79
CA LYS A 72 15.19 -5.42 -19.96
C LYS A 72 14.07 -4.91 -19.08
N HIS A 73 12.86 -5.44 -19.27
CA HIS A 73 11.69 -4.97 -18.53
C HIS A 73 11.69 -5.39 -17.06
N SER A 74 12.15 -6.60 -16.76
CA SER A 74 12.19 -7.10 -15.37
C SER A 74 13.14 -8.27 -15.22
N VAL A 75 13.88 -8.29 -14.11
CA VAL A 75 14.60 -9.43 -13.54
C VAL A 75 14.18 -9.52 -12.07
N TYR A 76 13.50 -10.60 -11.69
CA TYR A 76 13.07 -10.80 -10.31
C TYR A 76 14.26 -11.17 -9.43
N ILE A 77 14.42 -10.49 -8.31
CA ILE A 77 15.43 -10.74 -7.28
C ILE A 77 14.85 -11.62 -6.18
N SER A 78 13.65 -11.27 -5.70
CA SER A 78 12.90 -12.07 -4.73
C SER A 78 11.40 -11.83 -4.90
N VAL A 79 10.59 -12.80 -4.48
CA VAL A 79 9.11 -12.74 -4.44
C VAL A 79 8.57 -13.05 -3.04
N TYR A 80 9.44 -13.06 -2.03
CA TYR A 80 9.08 -13.46 -0.67
C TYR A 80 9.93 -12.72 0.37
N ARG A 81 9.28 -12.29 1.47
CA ARG A 81 9.87 -11.56 2.61
C ARG A 81 10.71 -10.37 2.18
N VAL A 82 10.34 -9.72 1.10
CA VAL A 82 11.04 -8.55 0.58
C VAL A 82 10.91 -7.41 1.59
N LEU A 83 9.69 -7.13 2.04
CA LEU A 83 9.42 -6.02 2.96
C LEU A 83 10.19 -6.18 4.28
N GLU A 84 10.32 -7.41 4.80
CA GLU A 84 11.03 -7.66 6.06
C GLU A 84 12.53 -7.36 5.97
N HIS A 85 13.12 -7.52 4.79
CA HIS A 85 14.55 -7.31 4.54
C HIS A 85 14.85 -5.96 3.89
N LEU A 86 13.85 -5.10 3.73
CA LEU A 86 13.97 -3.79 3.09
C LEU A 86 13.75 -2.69 4.16
N PRO A 87 14.79 -1.93 4.55
CA PRO A 87 14.62 -0.83 5.50
C PRO A 87 13.84 0.32 4.85
N VAL A 88 13.06 1.06 5.63
CA VAL A 88 12.24 2.15 5.10
C VAL A 88 13.12 3.25 4.49
N SER A 89 14.35 3.43 4.99
CA SER A 89 15.32 4.37 4.43
C SER A 89 15.70 4.08 2.97
N ALA A 90 15.58 2.84 2.50
CA ALA A 90 15.85 2.46 1.12
C ALA A 90 14.68 2.73 0.16
N LEU A 91 13.48 3.06 0.69
CA LEU A 91 12.29 3.31 -0.12
C LEU A 91 12.27 4.75 -0.65
N GLY A 92 12.19 4.88 -1.97
CA GLY A 92 11.94 6.14 -2.68
C GLY A 92 10.46 6.45 -2.81
N LYS A 93 10.04 6.96 -3.97
CA LYS A 93 8.63 7.27 -4.25
C LYS A 93 7.78 6.00 -4.32
N LEU A 94 6.52 6.11 -3.89
CA LEU A 94 5.50 5.09 -4.12
C LEU A 94 4.79 5.37 -5.44
N TYR A 95 4.64 4.36 -6.29
CA TYR A 95 3.94 4.45 -7.56
C TYR A 95 2.64 3.66 -7.52
N LEU A 96 1.55 4.30 -7.95
CA LEU A 96 0.22 3.71 -8.12
C LEU A 96 -0.08 3.63 -9.61
N THR A 97 -0.20 2.43 -10.14
CA THR A 97 -0.57 2.23 -11.54
C THR A 97 -1.98 1.66 -11.65
N THR A 98 -2.77 2.26 -12.53
CA THR A 98 -4.11 1.82 -12.87
C THR A 98 -4.09 0.55 -13.71
N ALA A 99 -5.21 -0.18 -13.80
CA ALA A 99 -5.32 -1.35 -14.66
C ALA A 99 -5.13 -1.06 -16.17
N TYR A 100 -5.09 0.22 -16.55
CA TYR A 100 -4.82 0.70 -17.91
C TYR A 100 -3.37 1.18 -18.10
N GLY A 101 -2.51 1.07 -17.09
CA GLY A 101 -1.08 1.37 -17.18
C GLY A 101 -0.70 2.84 -16.96
N HIS A 102 -1.63 3.72 -16.60
CA HIS A 102 -1.26 5.07 -16.14
C HIS A 102 -0.70 4.99 -14.72
N THR A 103 0.46 5.60 -14.51
CA THR A 103 1.22 5.56 -13.25
C THR A 103 1.26 6.95 -12.60
N LEU A 104 0.99 7.00 -11.30
CA LEU A 104 1.09 8.19 -10.44
C LEU A 104 2.17 7.96 -9.39
N GLY A 105 3.11 8.90 -9.24
CA GLY A 105 4.11 8.88 -8.17
C GLY A 105 3.66 9.70 -6.95
N LEU A 106 3.83 9.15 -5.76
CA LEU A 106 3.62 9.79 -4.47
C LEU A 106 4.97 9.95 -3.76
N GLU A 107 5.27 11.18 -3.39
CA GLU A 107 6.44 11.48 -2.56
C GLU A 107 6.23 11.00 -1.12
N ARG A 108 7.33 10.76 -0.41
CA ARG A 108 7.28 10.59 1.03
C ARG A 108 6.80 11.89 1.67
N GLY A 109 5.74 11.81 2.47
CA GLY A 109 5.18 12.95 3.18
C GLY A 109 5.61 13.00 4.64
N VAL A 110 5.11 14.03 5.33
CA VAL A 110 5.27 14.18 6.78
C VAL A 110 4.12 13.45 7.48
N LEU A 111 4.46 12.41 8.24
CA LEU A 111 3.51 11.75 9.11
C LEU A 111 3.11 12.72 10.23
N THR A 112 1.85 13.15 10.23
CA THR A 112 1.30 14.04 11.26
C THR A 112 0.29 13.25 12.08
N PRO A 113 0.66 12.73 13.27
CA PRO A 113 -0.25 11.94 14.09
C PRO A 113 -1.44 12.82 14.48
N LYS A 114 -2.63 12.42 14.04
CA LYS A 114 -3.88 13.05 14.44
C LYS A 114 -4.75 11.98 15.09
N ARG A 115 -5.03 12.18 16.37
CA ARG A 115 -6.00 11.37 17.10
C ARG A 115 -7.38 11.92 16.80
N ASP A 116 -8.05 11.27 15.87
CA ASP A 116 -9.45 11.50 15.57
C ASP A 116 -10.26 10.46 16.38
N SER A 117 -11.29 10.87 17.12
CA SER A 117 -12.18 9.95 17.85
C SER A 117 -13.17 9.27 16.92
N ILE A 118 -12.65 8.52 15.94
CA ILE A 118 -13.42 7.84 14.90
C ILE A 118 -12.95 6.38 14.76
N LEU A 119 -13.67 5.61 13.96
CA LEU A 119 -13.25 4.30 13.48
C LEU A 119 -12.52 4.43 12.14
N HIS A 120 -11.63 3.47 11.90
CA HIS A 120 -10.76 3.40 10.74
C HIS A 120 -10.94 2.07 10.03
N LEU A 121 -10.76 2.08 8.71
CA LEU A 121 -10.69 0.88 7.87
C LEU A 121 -9.29 0.79 7.27
N TYR A 122 -8.53 -0.22 7.69
CA TYR A 122 -7.20 -0.49 7.19
C TYR A 122 -7.20 -1.72 6.30
N GLN A 123 -6.56 -1.60 5.15
CA GLN A 123 -6.25 -2.72 4.30
C GLN A 123 -4.74 -2.96 4.32
N ASP A 124 -4.34 -4.15 4.76
CA ASP A 124 -2.97 -4.61 4.66
C ASP A 124 -2.67 -4.95 3.19
N LEU A 125 -1.48 -4.57 2.72
CA LEU A 125 -1.03 -4.78 1.34
C LEU A 125 0.12 -5.79 1.24
N SER A 126 1.07 -5.73 2.18
CA SER A 126 2.18 -6.67 2.31
C SER A 126 2.62 -6.74 3.78
N PRO A 127 2.97 -7.92 4.33
CA PRO A 127 3.07 -9.21 3.63
C PRO A 127 1.74 -9.97 3.52
N THR A 128 0.65 -9.42 4.04
CA THR A 128 -0.70 -10.02 3.96
C THR A 128 -1.66 -9.07 3.27
N ASN A 129 -2.85 -9.58 2.93
CA ASN A 129 -3.91 -8.82 2.28
C ASN A 129 -5.20 -8.83 3.11
N SER A 130 -5.11 -8.52 4.40
CA SER A 130 -6.26 -8.53 5.31
C SER A 130 -7.00 -7.19 5.32
N LEU A 131 -8.28 -7.20 5.67
CA LEU A 131 -9.09 -5.98 5.85
C LEU A 131 -9.52 -5.91 7.32
N VAL A 132 -9.21 -4.80 7.98
CA VAL A 132 -9.34 -4.63 9.43
C VAL A 132 -10.02 -3.31 9.74
N VAL A 133 -11.02 -3.34 10.63
CA VAL A 133 -11.53 -2.12 11.26
C VAL A 133 -10.84 -1.90 12.60
N SER A 134 -10.57 -0.65 12.97
CA SER A 134 -9.91 -0.32 14.23
C SER A 134 -10.37 1.03 14.78
N ASN A 135 -10.29 1.20 16.10
CA ASN A 135 -10.42 2.49 16.77
C ASN A 135 -9.06 3.16 17.07
N LEU A 136 -7.98 2.60 16.51
CA LEU A 136 -6.62 3.13 16.62
C LEU A 136 -6.29 3.98 15.39
N ASP A 137 -5.67 5.13 15.62
CA ASP A 137 -5.08 5.91 14.55
C ASP A 137 -3.97 5.11 13.83
N PRO A 138 -3.53 5.51 12.62
CA PRO A 138 -2.63 4.69 11.80
C PRO A 138 -1.30 4.35 12.49
N VAL A 139 -0.76 5.27 13.30
CA VAL A 139 0.51 5.07 14.00
C VAL A 139 0.32 4.05 15.12
N THR A 140 -0.70 4.27 15.95
CA THR A 140 -1.01 3.35 17.06
C THR A 140 -1.46 1.97 16.55
N PHE A 141 -2.15 1.92 15.41
CA PHE A 141 -2.52 0.67 14.74
C PHE A 141 -1.27 -0.12 14.33
N TYR A 142 -0.34 0.53 13.63
CA TYR A 142 0.93 -0.05 13.22
C TYR A 142 1.71 -0.59 14.42
N GLU A 143 1.91 0.23 15.45
CA GLU A 143 2.61 -0.19 16.67
C GLU A 143 1.92 -1.41 17.33
N SER A 144 0.59 -1.46 17.33
CA SER A 144 -0.17 -2.58 17.93
C SER A 144 0.06 -3.92 17.22
N VAL A 145 0.52 -3.92 15.96
CA VAL A 145 0.75 -5.13 15.15
C VAL A 145 2.23 -5.42 14.88
N THR A 146 3.14 -4.49 15.17
CA THR A 146 4.59 -4.66 14.98
C THR A 146 5.40 -4.67 16.28
N VAL A 147 4.94 -3.99 17.33
CA VAL A 147 5.69 -3.81 18.59
C VAL A 147 5.36 -4.89 19.63
N ASN A 148 6.40 -5.38 20.31
CA ASN A 148 6.30 -6.24 21.49
C ASN A 148 6.20 -5.36 22.75
N PRO A 149 5.27 -5.58 23.71
CA PRO A 149 4.48 -6.80 23.94
C PRO A 149 2.97 -6.73 23.66
N THR A 150 2.50 -5.82 22.79
CA THR A 150 1.08 -5.49 22.70
C THR A 150 0.15 -6.60 22.17
N LYS A 151 0.61 -7.53 21.30
CA LYS A 151 -0.18 -8.68 20.79
C LYS A 151 0.68 -9.94 20.54
N PHE A 152 0.06 -11.14 20.60
CA PHE A 152 0.72 -12.45 20.38
C PHE A 152 1.11 -12.72 18.92
N ILE A 153 0.36 -12.18 17.96
CA ILE A 153 0.63 -12.29 16.53
C ILE A 153 1.15 -10.93 16.05
N ARG A 154 2.31 -10.92 15.37
CA ARG A 154 2.96 -9.71 14.89
C ARG A 154 3.55 -9.89 13.51
N PHE A 155 3.59 -8.81 12.74
CA PHE A 155 4.39 -8.73 11.53
C PHE A 155 5.64 -7.90 11.83
N PRO A 156 6.85 -8.33 11.41
CA PRO A 156 8.05 -7.52 11.58
C PRO A 156 7.99 -6.24 10.75
N ALA A 157 7.26 -6.25 9.64
CA ALA A 157 7.05 -5.13 8.75
C ALA A 157 5.63 -5.18 8.16
N LEU A 158 5.06 -4.02 7.83
CA LEU A 158 3.71 -3.91 7.28
C LEU A 158 3.62 -2.72 6.33
N CYS A 159 3.03 -2.94 5.16
CA CYS A 159 2.51 -1.88 4.31
C CYS A 159 0.99 -1.96 4.30
N PHE A 160 0.32 -0.84 4.57
CA PHE A 160 -1.13 -0.76 4.67
C PHE A 160 -1.65 0.60 4.19
N VAL A 161 -2.94 0.67 3.92
CA VAL A 161 -3.64 1.89 3.47
C VAL A 161 -4.88 2.13 4.32
N GLU A 162 -5.19 3.40 4.61
CA GLU A 162 -6.45 3.78 5.24
C GLU A 162 -7.51 4.09 4.18
N LEU A 163 -8.64 3.39 4.25
CA LEU A 163 -9.77 3.54 3.35
C LEU A 163 -10.92 4.34 3.98
N GLU A 164 -11.72 4.98 3.12
CA GLU A 164 -12.85 5.80 3.52
C GLU A 164 -14.00 4.98 4.13
N LEU A 165 -14.55 5.49 5.23
CA LEU A 165 -15.74 4.95 5.89
C LEU A 165 -16.93 5.91 5.85
N ASP A 166 -16.72 7.14 5.36
CA ASP A 166 -17.75 8.19 5.39
C ASP A 166 -18.38 8.31 6.80
N GLU A 167 -19.71 8.47 6.89
CA GLU A 167 -20.44 8.56 8.17
C GLU A 167 -20.30 7.30 9.07
N LEU A 168 -19.92 6.14 8.52
CA LEU A 168 -19.72 4.92 9.31
C LEU A 168 -18.52 5.01 10.25
N ALA A 169 -17.60 5.95 10.01
CA ALA A 169 -16.48 6.20 10.90
C ALA A 169 -16.95 6.64 12.29
N THR A 170 -18.12 7.29 12.39
CA THR A 170 -18.67 7.84 13.64
C THR A 170 -19.96 7.16 14.07
N ASP A 171 -20.79 6.73 13.11
CA ASP A 171 -22.07 6.04 13.39
C ASP A 171 -22.22 4.79 12.50
N PRO A 172 -21.65 3.65 12.93
CA PRO A 172 -21.75 2.39 12.20
C PRO A 172 -23.18 1.85 12.05
N GLU A 173 -24.12 2.28 12.90
CA GLU A 173 -25.49 1.77 12.91
C GLU A 173 -26.36 2.56 11.93
N ASN A 174 -26.32 3.90 12.00
CA ASN A 174 -27.25 4.76 11.25
C ASN A 174 -26.58 5.63 10.16
N GLY A 175 -25.25 5.71 10.14
CA GLY A 175 -24.53 6.54 9.17
C GLY A 175 -24.81 6.13 7.72
N GLN A 176 -24.90 7.09 6.82
CA GLN A 176 -25.08 6.86 5.39
C GLN A 176 -23.84 6.19 4.78
N ALA A 177 -24.07 5.31 3.81
CA ALA A 177 -22.99 4.54 3.16
C ALA A 177 -23.10 4.53 1.63
N ASN A 178 -23.97 5.37 1.06
CA ASN A 178 -24.36 5.29 -0.35
C ASN A 178 -23.19 5.57 -1.31
N ASN A 179 -22.15 6.27 -0.83
CA ASN A 179 -20.96 6.62 -1.60
C ASN A 179 -19.83 5.56 -1.51
N LEU A 180 -19.98 4.60 -0.60
CA LEU A 180 -19.01 3.53 -0.36
C LEU A 180 -19.21 2.39 -1.37
N PRO A 181 -18.18 1.96 -2.11
CA PRO A 181 -18.28 0.92 -3.13
C PRO A 181 -18.18 -0.51 -2.56
N TYR A 182 -18.25 -0.69 -1.24
CA TYR A 182 -18.04 -1.98 -0.60
C TYR A 182 -19.27 -2.87 -0.80
N SER A 183 -19.11 -4.03 -1.44
CA SER A 183 -20.19 -5.00 -1.63
C SER A 183 -20.61 -5.73 -0.34
N PHE A 184 -19.84 -5.57 0.74
CA PHE A 184 -19.98 -6.26 2.02
C PHE A 184 -20.44 -5.33 3.16
N MET A 185 -21.27 -4.32 2.84
CA MET A 185 -21.70 -3.29 3.79
C MET A 185 -22.26 -3.84 5.10
N HIS A 186 -23.08 -4.89 5.06
CA HIS A 186 -23.66 -5.49 6.27
C HIS A 186 -22.58 -5.98 7.23
N HIS A 187 -21.64 -6.80 6.72
CA HIS A 187 -20.53 -7.35 7.50
C HIS A 187 -19.57 -6.26 7.98
N LEU A 188 -19.34 -5.22 7.17
CA LEU A 188 -18.55 -4.06 7.58
C LEU A 188 -19.16 -3.35 8.80
N ARG A 189 -20.48 -3.10 8.79
CA ARG A 189 -21.19 -2.51 9.93
C ARG A 189 -21.10 -3.39 11.17
N GLU A 190 -21.36 -4.69 11.04
CA GLU A 190 -21.24 -5.63 12.15
C GLU A 190 -19.84 -5.61 12.77
N ALA A 191 -18.79 -5.56 11.94
CA ALA A 191 -17.42 -5.46 12.42
C ALA A 191 -17.13 -4.15 13.16
N LEU A 192 -17.62 -3.02 12.63
CA LEU A 192 -17.47 -1.69 13.23
C LEU A 192 -18.21 -1.57 14.57
N MET A 193 -19.44 -2.10 14.67
CA MET A 193 -20.28 -2.04 15.89
C MET A 193 -19.68 -2.80 17.09
N VAL A 194 -18.74 -3.72 16.85
CA VAL A 194 -18.01 -4.40 17.94
C VAL A 194 -16.96 -3.47 18.59
N LEU A 195 -16.60 -2.37 17.92
CA LEU A 195 -15.63 -1.39 18.39
C LEU A 195 -16.36 -0.13 18.88
N LYS A 196 -15.69 0.62 19.77
CA LYS A 196 -16.12 1.96 20.16
C LYS A 196 -15.05 2.96 19.73
N PRO A 197 -15.44 4.11 19.15
CA PRO A 197 -14.49 5.19 18.89
C PRO A 197 -13.71 5.55 20.14
N ARG A 198 -12.41 5.76 19.98
CA ARG A 198 -11.52 6.01 21.10
C ARG A 198 -11.67 7.47 21.55
N THR A 199 -12.19 7.65 22.76
CA THR A 199 -12.45 8.98 23.36
C THR A 199 -11.42 9.34 24.44
N ASP A 200 -10.69 8.36 24.95
CA ASP A 200 -9.57 8.54 25.88
C ASP A 200 -8.50 7.44 25.69
N ASP A 201 -7.41 7.53 26.45
CA ASP A 201 -6.31 6.56 26.37
C ASP A 201 -6.62 5.24 27.10
N LYS A 202 -7.83 5.06 27.67
CA LYS A 202 -8.14 3.83 28.41
C LYS A 202 -8.14 2.62 27.47
N PRO A 203 -7.63 1.46 27.94
CA PRO A 203 -7.69 0.23 27.16
C PRO A 203 -9.13 -0.14 26.86
N SER A 204 -9.45 -0.37 25.58
CA SER A 204 -10.72 -0.97 25.23
C SER A 204 -10.63 -2.49 25.34
N THR A 205 -11.77 -3.18 25.41
CA THR A 205 -11.77 -4.66 25.37
C THR A 205 -11.27 -5.20 24.03
N LYS A 206 -11.35 -4.38 22.97
CA LYS A 206 -10.96 -4.74 21.62
C LYS A 206 -10.73 -3.50 20.76
N ASP A 207 -9.50 -3.32 20.30
CA ASP A 207 -9.13 -2.14 19.50
C ASP A 207 -9.24 -2.37 17.98
N SER A 208 -9.27 -3.63 17.54
CA SER A 208 -9.35 -3.97 16.12
C SER A 208 -10.17 -5.24 15.87
N LYS A 209 -10.82 -5.32 14.71
CA LYS A 209 -11.56 -6.50 14.25
C LYS A 209 -11.25 -6.73 12.77
N MET A 210 -10.77 -7.93 12.48
CA MET A 210 -10.63 -8.39 11.10
C MET A 210 -12.00 -8.56 10.46
N VAL A 211 -12.22 -7.84 9.36
CA VAL A 211 -13.39 -7.93 8.48
C VAL A 211 -13.17 -9.11 7.53
N HIS A 212 -12.07 -9.09 6.78
CA HIS A 212 -11.69 -10.16 5.85
C HIS A 212 -10.27 -10.66 6.15
N ARG A 213 -10.10 -11.97 6.15
CA ARG A 213 -8.79 -12.63 6.27
C ARG A 213 -7.95 -12.48 5.01
N VAL A 214 -8.61 -12.51 3.87
CA VAL A 214 -8.03 -12.37 2.53
C VAL A 214 -8.96 -11.44 1.76
N HIS A 215 -8.44 -10.29 1.36
CA HIS A 215 -9.18 -9.26 0.65
C HIS A 215 -8.53 -8.98 -0.71
N SER A 216 -9.33 -8.51 -1.67
CA SER A 216 -8.82 -8.09 -2.96
C SER A 216 -7.84 -6.94 -2.78
N LEU A 217 -6.65 -7.06 -3.37
CA LEU A 217 -5.66 -5.98 -3.43
C LEU A 217 -5.97 -4.95 -4.51
N GLU A 218 -7.01 -5.19 -5.31
CA GLU A 218 -7.59 -4.18 -6.19
C GLU A 218 -8.71 -3.44 -5.46
N PHE A 219 -8.58 -2.12 -5.37
CA PHE A 219 -9.56 -1.25 -4.74
C PHE A 219 -9.62 0.10 -5.47
N PRO A 220 -10.77 0.80 -5.46
CA PRO A 220 -10.88 2.10 -6.09
C PRO A 220 -9.98 3.11 -5.38
N TYR A 221 -9.02 3.72 -6.07
CA TYR A 221 -8.09 4.67 -5.45
C TYR A 221 -8.80 5.89 -4.82
N ARG A 222 -10.01 6.23 -5.28
CA ARG A 222 -10.87 7.26 -4.66
C ARG A 222 -11.25 6.96 -3.21
N MET A 223 -11.12 5.70 -2.77
CA MET A 223 -11.38 5.29 -1.39
C MET A 223 -10.19 5.51 -0.47
N ILE A 224 -9.02 5.91 -0.97
CA ILE A 224 -7.87 6.21 -0.11
C ILE A 224 -8.17 7.49 0.66
N LYS A 225 -8.21 7.39 1.99
CA LYS A 225 -8.59 8.50 2.86
C LYS A 225 -7.45 9.48 3.09
N LYS A 226 -6.30 8.98 3.55
CA LYS A 226 -5.10 9.81 3.83
C LYS A 226 -3.94 9.46 2.92
N GLY A 227 -3.67 8.18 2.73
CA GLY A 227 -2.51 7.69 1.98
C GLY A 227 -2.06 6.32 2.47
N PHE A 228 -0.82 5.99 2.13
CA PHE A 228 -0.21 4.70 2.42
C PHE A 228 0.81 4.82 3.54
N TYR A 229 0.92 3.75 4.31
CA TYR A 229 1.83 3.61 5.42
C TYR A 229 2.70 2.39 5.17
N VAL A 230 4.00 2.51 5.41
CA VAL A 230 4.94 1.39 5.30
C VAL A 230 5.95 1.49 6.42
N GLY A 231 6.14 0.41 7.13
CA GLY A 231 7.13 0.37 8.19
C GLY A 231 7.78 -0.99 8.36
N ASN A 232 9.00 -0.98 8.88
CA ASN A 232 9.79 -2.16 9.19
C ASN A 232 10.44 -2.00 10.57
N GLY A 233 9.95 -2.74 11.58
CA GLY A 233 10.38 -2.62 12.97
C GLY A 233 9.44 -1.76 13.83
N ALA A 234 9.92 -1.38 15.02
CA ALA A 234 9.04 -0.77 16.03
C ALA A 234 8.73 0.72 15.81
N SER A 235 9.65 1.46 15.19
CA SER A 235 9.61 2.93 15.11
C SER A 235 9.91 3.49 13.73
N ASP A 236 10.11 2.62 12.73
CA ASP A 236 10.46 3.02 11.37
C ASP A 236 9.21 2.94 10.50
N LEU A 237 8.43 4.03 10.49
CA LEU A 237 7.18 4.16 9.76
C LEU A 237 7.24 5.38 8.83
N ALA A 238 7.08 5.16 7.53
CA ALA A 238 6.92 6.20 6.53
C ALA A 238 5.46 6.32 6.07
N PHE A 239 5.11 7.54 5.65
CA PHE A 239 3.80 7.90 5.15
C PHE A 239 3.90 8.50 3.74
N TYR A 240 3.02 8.07 2.85
CA TYR A 240 2.91 8.50 1.47
C TYR A 240 1.51 9.08 1.26
N PRO A 241 1.34 10.40 1.42
CA PRO A 241 0.03 11.04 1.34
C PRO A 241 -0.56 10.90 -0.06
N MET A 242 -1.85 10.61 -0.11
CA MET A 242 -2.59 10.67 -1.37
C MET A 242 -2.75 12.13 -1.81
N LEU A 243 -2.64 12.38 -3.11
CA LEU A 243 -2.90 13.70 -3.66
C LEU A 243 -4.38 14.07 -3.53
N SER A 244 -4.65 15.37 -3.43
CA SER A 244 -6.03 15.87 -3.39
C SER A 244 -6.77 15.58 -4.71
N HIS A 245 -8.09 15.48 -4.65
CA HIS A 245 -8.92 15.29 -5.83
C HIS A 245 -8.72 16.39 -6.89
N GLY A 246 -8.51 17.64 -6.44
CA GLY A 246 -8.20 18.76 -7.34
C GLY A 246 -6.88 18.55 -8.06
N GLU A 247 -5.82 18.22 -7.31
CA GLU A 247 -4.49 17.94 -7.86
C GLU A 247 -4.52 16.79 -8.88
N LEU A 248 -5.22 15.69 -8.54
CA LEU A 248 -5.37 14.54 -9.43
C LEU A 248 -6.08 14.90 -10.73
N ARG A 249 -7.16 15.70 -10.64
CA ARG A 249 -7.94 16.10 -11.81
C ARG A 249 -7.18 17.08 -12.71
N ASP A 250 -6.48 18.02 -12.10
CA ASP A 250 -5.89 19.17 -12.81
C ASP A 250 -4.51 18.81 -13.37
N ASN A 251 -3.69 18.04 -12.63
CA ASN A 251 -2.32 17.70 -13.01
C ASN A 251 -2.09 16.22 -13.37
N HIS A 252 -3.00 15.31 -13.00
CA HIS A 252 -2.89 13.87 -13.28
C HIS A 252 -4.13 13.28 -13.98
N ASN A 253 -4.74 14.06 -14.89
CA ASN A 253 -6.06 13.77 -15.46
C ASN A 253 -6.21 12.38 -16.09
N GLN A 254 -5.20 11.92 -16.85
CA GLN A 254 -5.23 10.59 -17.48
C GLN A 254 -5.31 9.48 -16.43
N TRP A 255 -4.47 9.57 -15.40
CA TRP A 255 -4.48 8.66 -14.27
C TRP A 255 -5.83 8.71 -13.55
N TRP A 256 -6.30 9.92 -13.21
CA TRP A 256 -7.56 10.15 -12.51
C TRP A 256 -8.77 9.51 -13.20
N ARG A 257 -8.86 9.63 -14.53
CA ARG A 257 -9.95 9.01 -15.31
C ARG A 257 -9.90 7.48 -15.31
N SER A 258 -8.70 6.89 -15.24
CA SER A 258 -8.51 5.43 -15.22
C SER A 258 -8.44 4.81 -13.83
N ALA A 259 -8.41 5.63 -12.77
CA ALA A 259 -8.24 5.21 -11.38
C ALA A 259 -9.54 4.69 -10.73
N ASN A 260 -10.69 4.96 -11.35
CA ASN A 260 -11.97 4.43 -10.93
C ASN A 260 -12.20 3.08 -11.61
N ILE A 261 -12.18 2.01 -10.83
CA ILE A 261 -12.63 0.66 -11.23
C ILE A 261 -14.16 0.66 -11.24
#